data_AF-A0A3C0NCG1-F1
#
_entry.id   AF-A0A3C0NCG1-F1
#
_cell.length_a   1.000
_cell.length_b   1.000
_cell.length_c   1.000
_cell.angle_alpha   90.00
_cell.angle_beta   90.00
_cell.angle_gamma   90.00
#
_symmetry.space_group_name_H-M   'P 1'
#
loop_
_entity.id
_entity.type
_entity.pdbx_description
1 polymer ?
#
loop_
_entity_poly.entity_id
_entity_poly.type
_entity_poly.pdbx_seq_one_letter_code
_entity_poly.pdbx_strand_id
1 'polypeptide(L)' 'MSETIFSKIIRREIPADIIYEDDLALAFKDIAPQAPIHILVIPKKPLPQLSAAESEDHALMGH' A
#
# COMPACT_ATOMS: atom_id res chain seq x y z
N MET A 1 -0.38 9.39 -13.61
CA MET A 1 -0.33 8.87 -12.23
C MET A 1 -0.34 10.06 -11.29
N SER A 2 -1.33 10.22 -10.43
CA SER A 2 -1.21 11.19 -9.34
C SER A 2 -0.10 10.69 -8.41
N GLU A 3 0.92 11.51 -8.21
CA GLU A 3 2.03 11.14 -7.35
C GLU A 3 1.57 11.23 -5.90
N THR A 4 1.56 10.11 -5.19
CA THR A 4 1.23 10.05 -3.76
C THR A 4 2.46 9.70 -2.94
N ILE A 5 2.42 9.98 -1.64
CA ILE A 5 3.47 9.55 -0.71
C ILE A 5 3.66 8.03 -0.73
N PHE A 6 2.57 7.26 -0.88
CA PHE A 6 2.63 5.80 -1.00
C PHE A 6 3.32 5.36 -2.29
N SER A 7 3.12 6.06 -3.40
CA SER A 7 3.85 5.80 -4.64
C SER A 7 5.36 6.03 -4.49
N LYS A 8 5.77 7.05 -3.73
CA LYS A 8 7.19 7.30 -3.40
C LYS A 8 7.77 6.21 -2.50
N ILE A 9 7.00 5.70 -1.53
CA ILE A 9 7.40 4.56 -0.68
C ILE A 9 7.60 3.29 -1.53
N ILE A 10 6.67 2.96 -2.43
CA ILE A 10 6.79 1.81 -3.34
C ILE A 10 8.07 1.93 -4.19
N ARG A 11 8.39 3.13 -4.68
CA ARG A 11 9.61 3.41 -5.47
C ARG A 11 10.88 3.56 -4.64
N ARG A 12 10.80 3.38 -3.32
CA ARG A 12 11.91 3.53 -2.36
C ARG A 12 12.55 4.92 -2.35
N GLU A 13 11.82 5.95 -2.76
CA GLU A 13 12.26 7.35 -2.70
C GLU A 13 12.15 7.91 -1.27
N ILE A 14 11.21 7.38 -0.48
CA ILE A 14 11.00 7.72 0.93
C ILE A 14 11.19 6.43 1.75
N PRO A 15 11.93 6.48 2.88
CA PRO A 15 12.11 5.31 3.73
C PRO A 15 10.80 4.91 4.42
N ALA A 16 10.59 3.60 4.54
CA ALA A 16 9.52 3.01 5.33
C ALA A 16 10.03 1.69 5.96
N ASP A 17 9.53 1.36 7.16
CA ASP A 17 9.82 0.09 7.83
C ASP A 17 8.94 -1.01 7.21
N ILE A 18 9.41 -1.56 6.08
CA ILE A 18 8.71 -2.56 5.28
C ILE A 18 8.89 -3.93 5.92
N ILE A 19 7.77 -4.57 6.22
CA ILE A 19 7.72 -5.88 6.87
C ILE A 19 7.32 -6.99 5.90
N TYR A 20 6.73 -6.65 4.76
CA TYR A 20 6.33 -7.57 3.72
C TYR A 20 6.25 -6.84 2.37
N GLU A 21 6.65 -7.53 1.31
CA GLU A 21 6.48 -7.05 -0.06
C GLU A 21 6.45 -8.24 -1.03
N ASP A 22 5.53 -8.21 -1.97
CA ASP A 22 5.50 -9.07 -3.15
C ASP A 22 5.17 -8.25 -4.40
N ASP A 23 4.82 -8.92 -5.50
CA ASP A 23 4.52 -8.26 -6.77
C ASP A 23 3.22 -7.43 -6.75
N LEU A 24 2.30 -7.73 -5.83
CA LEU A 24 0.96 -7.15 -5.78
C LEU A 24 0.82 -6.08 -4.69
N ALA A 25 1.45 -6.29 -3.53
CA ALA A 25 1.25 -5.48 -2.34
C ALA A 25 2.55 -5.19 -1.59
N LEU A 26 2.50 -4.17 -0.74
CA LEU A 26 3.57 -3.78 0.16
C LEU A 26 2.97 -3.44 1.51
N ALA A 27 3.56 -3.97 2.59
CA ALA A 27 3.14 -3.71 3.96
C ALA A 27 4.29 -3.13 4.79
N PHE A 28 3.98 -2.08 5.54
CA PHE A 28 4.95 -1.35 6.35
C PHE A 28 4.30 -0.78 7.61
N LYS A 29 5.13 -0.46 8.61
CA LYS A 29 4.63 0.15 9.85
C LYS A 29 4.21 1.59 9.61
N ASP A 30 3.08 1.97 10.21
CA ASP A 30 2.65 3.36 10.22
C ASP A 30 3.63 4.21 11.05
N ILE A 31 3.95 5.42 10.56
CA ILE A 31 4.86 6.37 11.24
C ILE A 31 4.19 7.05 12.44
N ALA A 32 2.86 7.09 12.48
CA ALA A 32 2.03 7.63 13.55
C ALA A 32 1.06 6.55 14.08
N PRO A 33 1.58 5.46 14.69
CA PRO A 33 0.78 4.31 15.09
C PRO A 33 -0.29 4.66 16.13
N GLN A 34 -1.51 4.16 15.96
CA GLN A 34 -2.64 4.34 16.90
C GLN A 34 -2.85 3.13 17.82
N ALA A 35 -2.00 2.11 17.67
CA ALA A 35 -1.98 0.88 18.45
C ALA A 35 -0.53 0.36 18.55
N PRO A 36 -0.20 -0.54 19.49
CA PRO A 36 1.15 -1.11 19.61
C PRO A 36 1.67 -1.75 18.33
N ILE A 37 0.77 -2.28 17.50
CA ILE A 37 1.04 -2.78 16.17
C ILE A 37 0.06 -2.08 15.22
N HIS A 38 0.57 -1.25 14.32
CA HIS A 38 -0.22 -0.58 13.30
C HIS A 38 0.52 -0.68 11.96
N ILE A 39 -0.05 -1.45 11.04
CA ILE A 39 0.54 -1.79 9.75
C ILE A 39 -0.39 -1.29 8.65
N LEU A 40 0.18 -0.63 7.66
CA LEU A 40 -0.51 -0.26 6.43
C LEU A 40 -0.16 -1.29 5.36
N VAL A 41 -1.19 -1.86 4.74
CA VAL A 41 -1.06 -2.73 3.56
C VAL A 41 -1.62 -1.97 2.37
N ILE A 42 -0.81 -1.79 1.33
CA ILE A 42 -1.19 -1.05 0.14
C ILE A 42 -0.95 -1.87 -1.12
N PRO A 43 -1.83 -1.78 -2.15
CA PRO A 43 -1.55 -2.36 -3.45
C PRO A 43 -0.46 -1.56 -4.17
N LYS A 44 0.38 -2.25 -4.96
CA LYS A 44 1.29 -1.62 -5.92
C LYS A 44 0.56 -1.04 -7.12
N LYS A 45 -0.61 -1.61 -7.49
CA LYS A 45 -1.53 -1.00 -8.45
C LYS A 45 -2.05 0.32 -7.88
N PRO A 46 -1.99 1.44 -8.63
CA PRO A 46 -2.47 2.73 -8.15
C PRO A 46 -4.00 2.77 -8.09
N LEU A 47 -4.54 2.46 -6.91
CA LEU A 47 -5.96 2.59 -6.58
C LEU A 47 -6.14 3.71 -5.54
N PRO A 48 -6.83 4.81 -5.86
CA PRO A 48 -6.94 5.95 -4.96
C PRO A 48 -7.83 5.68 -3.75
N GLN A 49 -8.83 4.81 -3.90
CA GLN A 49 -9.79 4.43 -2.86
C GLN A 49 -10.50 3.14 -3.26
N LEU A 50 -11.10 2.45 -2.29
CA LEU A 50 -11.79 1.17 -2.51
C LEU A 50 -12.97 1.29 -3.50
N SER A 51 -13.71 2.39 -3.47
CA SER A 51 -14.85 2.62 -4.38
C SER A 51 -14.45 2.82 -5.85
N ALA A 52 -13.16 2.98 -6.13
CA ALA A 52 -12.63 3.05 -7.50
C ALA A 52 -12.12 1.70 -8.01
N ALA A 53 -12.24 0.62 -7.22
CA ALA A 53 -11.89 -0.72 -7.66
C ALA A 53 -12.91 -1.24 -8.69
N GLU A 54 -12.41 -1.91 -9.73
CA GLU A 54 -13.25 -2.53 -10.76
C GLU A 54 -13.24 -4.06 -10.66
N SER A 55 -14.06 -4.74 -11.46
CA SER A 55 -14.15 -6.22 -11.45
C SER A 55 -12.81 -6.91 -11.71
N GLU A 56 -11.89 -6.26 -12.45
CA GLU A 56 -10.54 -6.77 -12.69
C GLU A 56 -9.66 -6.79 -11.44
N ASP A 57 -9.98 -5.97 -10.43
CA ASP A 57 -9.22 -5.89 -9.17
C ASP A 57 -9.60 -6.98 -8.17
N HIS A 58 -10.58 -7.83 -8.49
CA HIS A 58 -11.12 -8.81 -7.55
C HIS A 58 -10.05 -9.69 -6.90
N ALA A 59 -9.09 -10.20 -7.67
CA ALA A 59 -7.99 -11.01 -7.14
C ALA A 59 -7.05 -10.20 -6.24
N LEU A 60 -6.78 -8.94 -6.58
CA LEU A 60 -5.94 -8.04 -5.77
C LEU A 60 -6.61 -7.67 -4.45
N MET A 61 -7.94 -7.53 -4.41
CA MET A 61 -8.68 -7.17 -3.20
C MET A 61 -8.79 -8.31 -2.18
N GLY A 62 -8.61 -9.57 -2.61
CA GLY A 62 -8.67 -10.75 -1.75
C GLY A 62 -7.30 -11.30 -1.32
N HIS A 63 -6.21 -10.68 -1.77
CA HIS A 63 -4.83 -11.03 -1.44
C HIS A 63 -4.42 -10.47 -0.08
#